data_AF-A0A3D0CXT3-F1
#
_entry.id   AF-A0A3D0CXT3-F1
#
_cell.length_a   1.000
_cell.length_b   1.000
_cell.length_c   1.000
_cell.angle_alpha   90.00
_cell.angle_beta   90.00
_cell.angle_gamma   90.00
#
_symmetry.space_group_name_H-M   'P 1'
#
loop_
_entity.id
_entity.type
_entity.pdbx_description
1 polymer ?
#
loop_
_entity_poly.entity_id
_entity_poly.type
_entity_poly.pdbx_seq_one_letter_code
_entity_poly.pdbx_strand_id
1 'polypeptide(L)'
;MVRMKNREIGEIAYRFKTSDLSGEPREKTALLINPPVYDTQYWAEWSQPYGLLRIARLLGDLGYKRREFFDFMEARGKHERGERGKHERGEKGEKRVVARRRIAPGESFVEKNTPAPKAPPYRIEKEGQCLELWKYHFGKSWDEFDAWLDERGFTVDSPPDEVWIGAVMSYWWESARDLVGRLRRRWGNKKPLILLGGIYPSIAPQHAAEFVRPDIVVQGEVEEANDLWPDLSLYEAPPSYAIITPARGCPFNCAYCAQLTINAGMRKVRYRPVKDILAEMQTAQDTYGIKDFAFYADFLLWDHEQNLQPLLEALIADDSRFYRLYAPEGLDSKFLSQSQRLVDLLKEANLQKIYLPCESIDDHYLRQLNRRHVKLEHFVQAARMCERAGFDLRHMDVNAFVLYGLPGERIDDVVKSVLFVSEIVGSIIPMLFTPVPSTALYHRYLPYFQERGWDEDLHMLNGKLYPFLYMNEGSVSDYVDLQRLMYALNSHYRSRSFQIFGDSMVSRAFRHNMRNGFEDFVNSYKQEESRNWRKMAGDVEPDGVRVGGHETG
;
A
#
# COMPACT_ATOMS: atom_id res chain seq x y z
N MET A 1 -37.18 -12.12 -15.62
CA MET A 1 -36.42 -13.24 -15.03
C MET A 1 -35.72 -13.98 -16.16
N VAL A 2 -34.54 -13.51 -16.57
CA VAL A 2 -33.73 -14.19 -17.59
C VAL A 2 -32.79 -15.13 -16.86
N ARG A 3 -33.06 -16.44 -16.93
CA ARG A 3 -32.14 -17.48 -16.43
C ARG A 3 -30.86 -17.40 -17.27
N MET A 4 -29.77 -16.92 -16.68
CA MET A 4 -28.45 -16.85 -17.32
C MET A 4 -27.86 -18.26 -17.36
N LYS A 5 -27.91 -18.93 -18.53
CA LYS A 5 -27.18 -20.18 -18.81
C LYS A 5 -26.14 -19.88 -19.89
N ASN A 6 -24.89 -20.23 -19.60
CA ASN A 6 -23.63 -19.97 -20.32
C ASN A 6 -23.00 -18.60 -20.04
N ARG A 7 -22.27 -18.48 -18.92
CA ARG A 7 -21.36 -17.35 -18.65
C ARG A 7 -20.02 -17.62 -19.35
N GLU A 8 -19.51 -16.65 -20.09
CA GLU A 8 -18.14 -16.68 -20.61
C GLU A 8 -17.15 -16.42 -19.46
N ILE A 9 -15.97 -17.08 -19.48
CA ILE A 9 -14.92 -16.80 -18.50
C ILE A 9 -14.52 -15.33 -18.61
N GLY A 10 -14.45 -14.63 -17.48
CA GLY A 10 -14.11 -13.21 -17.42
C GLY A 10 -15.31 -12.28 -17.60
N GLU A 11 -16.54 -12.74 -17.34
CA GLU A 11 -17.72 -11.87 -17.38
C GLU A 11 -17.57 -10.72 -16.37
N ILE A 12 -17.65 -9.47 -16.84
CA ILE A 12 -17.60 -8.29 -15.97
C ILE A 12 -19.02 -7.98 -15.48
N ALA A 13 -19.24 -8.17 -14.18
CA ALA A 13 -20.50 -7.84 -13.52
C ALA A 13 -20.46 -6.42 -12.97
N TYR A 14 -21.24 -5.53 -13.60
CA TYR A 14 -21.51 -4.18 -13.11
C TYR A 14 -22.68 -4.22 -12.13
N ARG A 15 -22.55 -3.59 -10.95
CA ARG A 15 -23.60 -3.58 -9.90
C ARG A 15 -24.06 -4.98 -9.50
N PHE A 16 -23.07 -5.84 -9.27
CA PHE A 16 -23.27 -7.22 -8.87
C PHE A 16 -24.20 -7.35 -7.65
N LYS A 17 -25.12 -8.31 -7.70
CA LYS A 17 -25.93 -8.74 -6.56
C LYS A 17 -25.79 -10.22 -6.33
N THR A 18 -25.89 -10.63 -5.07
CA THR A 18 -25.90 -12.06 -4.71
C THR A 18 -27.08 -12.82 -5.33
N SER A 19 -28.19 -12.12 -5.64
CA SER A 19 -29.34 -12.69 -6.36
C SER A 19 -29.03 -13.07 -7.82
N ASP A 20 -27.91 -12.60 -8.37
CA ASP A 20 -27.49 -12.92 -9.75
C ASP A 20 -26.82 -14.31 -9.82
N LEU A 21 -26.50 -14.91 -8.67
CA LEU A 21 -25.93 -16.24 -8.55
C LEU A 21 -27.02 -17.31 -8.58
N SER A 22 -26.80 -18.37 -9.36
CA SER A 22 -27.75 -19.48 -9.47
C SER A 22 -27.74 -20.38 -8.23
N GLY A 23 -28.88 -21.02 -7.92
CA GLY A 23 -29.00 -21.99 -6.83
C GLY A 23 -29.45 -21.37 -5.51
N GLU A 24 -29.99 -22.19 -4.61
CA GLU A 24 -30.50 -21.75 -3.31
C GLU A 24 -29.36 -21.55 -2.30
N PRO A 25 -29.20 -20.37 -1.67
CA PRO A 25 -28.11 -20.10 -0.72
C PRO A 25 -27.91 -21.20 0.34
N ARG A 26 -29.00 -21.74 0.89
CA ARG A 26 -28.98 -22.77 1.95
C ARG A 26 -28.41 -24.11 1.53
N GLU A 27 -28.22 -24.34 0.23
CA GLU A 27 -27.61 -25.56 -0.30
C GLU A 27 -26.13 -25.34 -0.66
N LYS A 28 -25.68 -24.08 -0.71
CA LYS A 28 -24.35 -23.70 -1.20
C LYS A 28 -23.27 -23.67 -0.14
N THR A 29 -22.07 -23.95 -0.60
CA THR A 29 -20.80 -23.84 0.11
C THR A 29 -19.94 -22.77 -0.53
N ALA A 30 -19.42 -21.84 0.29
CA ALA A 30 -18.59 -20.74 -0.17
C ALA A 30 -17.19 -20.80 0.46
N LEU A 31 -16.16 -20.60 -0.37
CA LEU A 31 -14.78 -20.45 0.05
C LEU A 31 -14.31 -19.02 -0.25
N LEU A 32 -13.95 -18.26 0.77
CA LEU A 32 -13.46 -16.89 0.65
C LEU A 32 -11.94 -16.86 0.80
N ILE A 33 -11.22 -16.20 -0.11
CA ILE A 33 -9.76 -16.21 -0.14
C ILE A 33 -9.19 -14.80 -0.31
N ASN A 34 -8.31 -14.39 0.59
CA ASN A 34 -7.42 -13.25 0.40
C ASN A 34 -6.07 -13.77 -0.15
N PRO A 35 -5.69 -13.47 -1.41
CA PRO A 35 -4.49 -14.02 -2.06
C PRO A 35 -3.18 -13.64 -1.36
N PRO A 36 -2.07 -14.36 -1.65
CA PRO A 36 -0.75 -13.90 -1.25
C PRO A 36 -0.38 -12.62 -2.01
N VAL A 37 0.68 -11.94 -1.56
CA VAL A 37 1.19 -10.73 -2.22
C VAL A 37 2.49 -11.03 -2.93
N TYR A 38 2.57 -10.68 -4.22
CA TYR A 38 3.80 -10.75 -5.02
C TYR A 38 4.36 -9.34 -5.20
N ASP A 39 5.42 -9.00 -4.45
CA ASP A 39 5.98 -7.65 -4.43
C ASP A 39 7.49 -7.68 -4.14
N THR A 40 8.18 -6.57 -4.38
CA THR A 40 9.56 -6.38 -3.95
C THR A 40 9.67 -6.12 -2.45
N GLN A 41 8.64 -5.48 -1.87
CA GLN A 41 8.54 -5.17 -0.44
C GLN A 41 7.08 -5.12 0.00
N TYR A 42 6.78 -5.47 1.25
CA TYR A 42 5.42 -5.40 1.81
C TYR A 42 5.45 -4.72 3.17
N TRP A 43 4.70 -3.61 3.30
CA TRP A 43 4.73 -2.72 4.47
C TRP A 43 3.32 -2.33 4.95
N ALA A 44 2.34 -3.22 4.86
CA ALA A 44 0.98 -2.93 5.30
C ALA A 44 0.71 -3.53 6.68
N GLU A 45 0.70 -2.67 7.71
CA GLU A 45 0.32 -3.01 9.08
C GLU A 45 -1.18 -3.34 9.15
N TRP A 46 -2.01 -2.42 8.64
CA TRP A 46 -3.47 -2.47 8.67
C TRP A 46 -4.06 -3.06 7.39
N SER A 47 -3.84 -4.35 7.11
CA SER A 47 -4.21 -4.96 5.81
C SER A 47 -5.31 -6.03 5.89
N GLN A 48 -6.28 -5.86 6.79
CA GLN A 48 -7.37 -6.84 6.92
C GLN A 48 -8.20 -6.85 5.61
N PRO A 49 -8.55 -8.02 5.03
CA PRO A 49 -9.39 -8.13 3.83
C PRO A 49 -10.86 -7.81 4.14
N TYR A 50 -11.10 -6.57 4.57
CA TYR A 50 -12.33 -6.12 5.20
C TYR A 50 -13.58 -6.31 4.34
N GLY A 51 -13.50 -5.96 3.05
CA GLY A 51 -14.61 -6.16 2.11
C GLY A 51 -14.99 -7.64 1.96
N LEU A 52 -14.00 -8.54 1.98
CA LEU A 52 -14.22 -9.97 1.87
C LEU A 52 -14.87 -10.53 3.16
N LEU A 53 -14.49 -10.04 4.33
CA LEU A 53 -15.11 -10.41 5.62
C LEU A 53 -16.56 -9.93 5.74
N ARG A 54 -16.88 -8.77 5.17
CA ARG A 54 -18.26 -8.28 5.05
C ARG A 54 -19.10 -9.14 4.10
N ILE A 55 -18.52 -9.58 2.98
CA ILE A 55 -19.17 -10.57 2.11
C ILE A 55 -19.40 -11.86 2.87
N ALA A 56 -18.42 -12.33 3.67
CA ALA A 56 -18.60 -13.53 4.48
C ALA A 56 -19.77 -13.41 5.45
N ARG A 57 -19.96 -12.22 6.06
CA ARG A 57 -21.13 -11.92 6.89
C ARG A 57 -22.44 -11.99 6.08
N LEU A 58 -22.49 -11.34 4.91
CA LEU A 58 -23.64 -11.35 4.01
C LEU A 58 -24.06 -12.77 3.63
N LEU A 59 -23.10 -13.60 3.22
CA LEU A 59 -23.36 -15.00 2.88
C LEU A 59 -23.91 -15.77 4.09
N GLY A 60 -23.51 -15.39 5.31
CA GLY A 60 -24.07 -15.95 6.53
C GLY A 60 -25.50 -15.54 6.80
N ASP A 61 -25.82 -14.27 6.61
CA ASP A 61 -27.18 -13.75 6.74
C ASP A 61 -28.13 -14.34 5.68
N LEU A 62 -27.60 -14.68 4.49
CA LEU A 62 -28.31 -15.43 3.45
C LEU A 62 -28.48 -16.93 3.77
N GLY A 63 -27.82 -17.44 4.80
CA GLY A 63 -27.95 -18.81 5.28
C GLY A 63 -27.15 -19.84 4.48
N TYR A 64 -26.01 -19.47 3.89
CA TYR A 64 -25.12 -20.42 3.22
C TYR A 64 -24.79 -21.62 4.12
N LYS A 65 -24.89 -22.84 3.57
CA LYS A 65 -24.69 -24.10 4.30
C LYS A 65 -23.33 -24.15 4.99
N ARG A 66 -22.30 -23.66 4.29
CA ARG A 66 -20.93 -23.62 4.78
C ARG A 66 -20.20 -22.41 4.19
N ARG A 67 -19.40 -21.76 5.04
CA ARG A 67 -18.52 -20.65 4.66
C ARG A 67 -17.16 -20.89 5.29
N GLU A 68 -16.10 -20.85 4.49
CA GLU A 68 -14.73 -21.02 4.97
C GLU A 68 -13.89 -19.87 4.43
N PHE A 69 -12.89 -19.44 5.18
CA PHE A 69 -12.08 -18.28 4.86
C PHE A 69 -10.60 -18.61 5.00
N PHE A 70 -9.82 -18.27 3.98
CA PHE A 70 -8.37 -18.42 4.00
C PHE A 70 -7.68 -17.10 3.67
N ASP A 71 -6.98 -16.55 4.65
CA ASP A 71 -6.13 -15.38 4.46
C ASP A 71 -4.65 -15.79 4.37
N PHE A 72 -4.06 -15.64 3.18
CA PHE A 72 -2.63 -15.84 2.96
C PHE A 72 -1.78 -14.86 3.77
N MET A 73 -2.31 -13.67 4.06
CA MET A 73 -1.61 -12.58 4.71
C MET A 73 -1.85 -12.55 6.23
N GLU A 74 -2.62 -13.51 6.76
CA GLU A 74 -2.80 -13.68 8.20
C GLU A 74 -1.43 -13.92 8.85
N ALA A 75 -1.05 -12.99 9.72
CA ALA A 75 0.19 -13.12 10.47
C ALA A 75 -0.08 -13.95 11.71
N ARG A 76 0.70 -15.02 11.92
CA ARG A 76 0.67 -15.77 13.17
C ARG A 76 1.20 -14.84 14.29
N GLY A 77 0.36 -14.56 15.28
CA GLY A 77 0.83 -13.96 16.54
C GLY A 77 1.89 -14.88 17.19
N LYS A 78 2.78 -14.34 18.01
CA LYS A 78 3.83 -15.13 18.69
C LYS A 78 3.22 -16.15 19.66
N HIS A 79 2.83 -17.31 19.15
CA HIS A 79 2.85 -18.56 19.90
C HIS A 79 3.78 -19.60 19.29
N GLU A 80 4.30 -19.39 18.08
CA GLU A 80 5.27 -20.30 17.45
C GLU A 80 6.56 -19.54 17.10
N ARG A 81 7.58 -19.64 17.98
CA ARG A 81 8.93 -19.15 17.70
C ARG A 81 9.63 -20.11 16.75
N GLY A 82 10.03 -19.61 15.59
CA GLY A 82 11.00 -20.27 14.71
C GLY A 82 11.46 -19.35 13.60
N GLU A 83 12.33 -18.38 13.93
CA GLU A 83 13.48 -17.91 13.12
C GLU A 83 13.91 -16.49 13.53
N ARG A 84 15.24 -16.33 13.67
CA ARG A 84 15.91 -15.13 14.19
C ARG A 84 16.07 -14.07 13.09
N GLY A 85 15.22 -13.05 13.08
CA GLY A 85 15.45 -11.79 12.35
C GLY A 85 16.13 -10.75 13.24
N LYS A 86 17.18 -10.08 12.74
CA LYS A 86 17.97 -9.08 13.46
C LYS A 86 17.13 -7.86 13.86
N HIS A 87 17.35 -7.40 15.08
CA HIS A 87 16.70 -6.26 15.72
C HIS A 87 17.05 -4.92 15.04
N GLU A 88 16.04 -4.19 14.57
CA GLU A 88 16.07 -2.73 14.47
C GLU A 88 15.32 -2.14 15.67
N ARG A 89 16.01 -1.29 16.43
CA ARG A 89 15.52 -0.68 17.68
C ARG A 89 14.56 0.47 17.35
N GLY A 90 13.29 0.31 17.67
CA GLY A 90 12.30 1.39 17.68
C GLY A 90 10.86 0.85 17.68
N GLU A 91 10.07 1.28 18.67
CA GLU A 91 8.67 0.93 18.97
C GLU A 91 8.40 -0.41 19.68
N LYS A 92 7.87 -0.32 20.92
CA LYS A 92 7.39 -1.42 21.77
C LYS A 92 6.02 -1.94 21.30
N GLY A 93 5.89 -2.28 20.02
CA GLY A 93 4.75 -3.01 19.46
C GLY A 93 5.23 -4.30 18.83
N GLU A 94 4.51 -5.40 19.00
CA GLU A 94 4.84 -6.65 18.32
C GLU A 94 4.59 -6.47 16.81
N LYS A 95 5.65 -6.19 16.05
CA LYS A 95 5.53 -6.00 14.60
C LYS A 95 4.95 -7.25 13.95
N ARG A 96 3.89 -7.05 13.17
CA ARG A 96 3.29 -8.06 12.29
C ARG A 96 4.38 -8.62 11.35
N VAL A 97 4.68 -9.91 11.45
CA VAL A 97 5.65 -10.58 10.56
C VAL A 97 4.89 -11.49 9.61
N VAL A 98 5.03 -11.22 8.32
CA VAL A 98 4.49 -12.07 7.25
C VAL A 98 5.65 -12.85 6.63
N ALA A 99 5.49 -14.17 6.52
CA ALA A 99 6.49 -15.03 5.88
C ALA A 99 6.74 -14.56 4.43
N ARG A 100 7.98 -14.68 3.95
CA ARG A 100 8.32 -14.32 2.57
C ARG A 100 9.29 -15.30 1.94
N ARG A 101 9.11 -15.57 0.64
CA ARG A 101 9.96 -16.45 -0.15
C ARG A 101 10.33 -15.74 -1.44
N ARG A 102 11.60 -15.80 -1.84
CA ARG A 102 12.07 -15.14 -3.08
C ARG A 102 11.47 -15.88 -4.29
N ILE A 103 10.95 -15.12 -5.25
CA ILE A 103 10.38 -15.63 -6.51
C ILE A 103 10.98 -14.86 -7.69
N ALA A 104 10.98 -15.46 -8.88
CA ALA A 104 11.46 -14.80 -10.08
C ALA A 104 10.38 -13.85 -10.68
N PRO A 105 10.78 -12.74 -11.32
CA PRO A 105 9.90 -11.99 -12.21
C PRO A 105 9.23 -12.88 -13.26
N GLY A 106 7.92 -12.69 -13.49
CA GLY A 106 7.13 -13.49 -14.43
C GLY A 106 6.89 -14.94 -14.02
N GLU A 107 7.36 -15.35 -12.84
CA GLU A 107 7.22 -16.72 -12.39
C GLU A 107 5.76 -17.07 -12.07
N SER A 108 5.19 -18.09 -12.71
CA SER A 108 3.82 -18.57 -12.43
C SER A 108 3.80 -19.79 -11.50
N PHE A 109 2.93 -19.75 -10.51
CA PHE A 109 2.68 -20.79 -9.50
C PHE A 109 1.37 -21.57 -9.73
N VAL A 110 0.81 -21.51 -10.94
CA VAL A 110 -0.36 -22.33 -11.31
C VAL A 110 -0.07 -23.82 -11.18
N GLU A 111 1.12 -24.26 -11.62
CA GLU A 111 1.48 -25.68 -11.67
C GLU A 111 2.48 -26.14 -10.62
N LYS A 112 3.13 -25.20 -9.92
CA LYS A 112 4.21 -25.45 -8.97
C LYS A 112 3.93 -24.86 -7.60
N ASN A 113 4.55 -25.44 -6.57
CA ASN A 113 4.33 -25.02 -5.18
C ASN A 113 5.53 -24.26 -4.60
N THR A 114 6.72 -24.48 -5.15
CA THR A 114 7.96 -23.91 -4.67
C THR A 114 8.62 -23.00 -5.73
N PRO A 115 9.29 -21.92 -5.31
CA PRO A 115 10.00 -21.04 -6.25
C PRO A 115 11.16 -21.74 -6.96
N ALA A 116 11.47 -21.31 -8.17
CA ALA A 116 12.63 -21.80 -8.91
C ALA A 116 13.94 -21.52 -8.14
N PRO A 117 14.92 -22.45 -8.17
CA PRO A 117 16.23 -22.19 -7.61
C PRO A 117 16.91 -21.05 -8.39
N LYS A 118 17.45 -20.06 -7.67
CA LYS A 118 18.12 -18.85 -8.23
C LYS A 118 17.18 -17.93 -9.03
N ALA A 119 16.02 -17.59 -8.46
CA ALA A 119 15.16 -16.53 -8.98
C ALA A 119 15.93 -15.21 -9.22
N PRO A 120 16.03 -14.68 -10.46
CA PRO A 120 16.72 -13.41 -10.75
C PRO A 120 15.96 -12.19 -10.20
N PRO A 121 16.64 -11.04 -10.00
CA PRO A 121 15.98 -9.80 -9.61
C PRO A 121 15.40 -9.07 -10.84
N TYR A 122 14.50 -8.11 -10.60
CA TYR A 122 14.28 -7.03 -11.55
C TYR A 122 15.54 -6.17 -11.64
N ARG A 123 15.83 -5.69 -12.85
CA ARG A 123 16.92 -4.75 -13.11
C ARG A 123 16.34 -3.46 -13.66
N ILE A 124 16.59 -2.38 -12.95
CA ILE A 124 16.19 -1.04 -13.35
C ILE A 124 17.46 -0.30 -13.71
N GLU A 125 17.58 0.11 -14.97
CA GLU A 125 18.82 0.65 -15.51
C GLU A 125 18.60 2.05 -16.10
N LYS A 126 19.49 2.99 -15.79
CA LYS A 126 19.52 4.31 -16.45
C LYS A 126 20.93 4.84 -16.39
N GLU A 127 21.42 5.37 -17.52
CA GLU A 127 22.71 6.06 -17.61
C GLU A 127 23.90 5.23 -17.07
N GLY A 128 23.91 3.92 -17.34
CA GLY A 128 24.99 3.01 -16.90
C GLY A 128 24.92 2.59 -15.44
N GLN A 129 23.91 3.02 -14.69
CA GLN A 129 23.61 2.52 -13.34
C GLN A 129 22.53 1.45 -13.37
N CYS A 130 22.58 0.52 -12.41
CA CYS A 130 21.62 -0.58 -12.28
C CYS A 130 21.20 -0.77 -10.81
N LEU A 131 19.90 -0.87 -10.56
CA LEU A 131 19.33 -1.30 -9.28
C LEU A 131 18.70 -2.68 -9.43
N GLU A 132 19.12 -3.62 -8.59
CA GLU A 132 18.55 -4.95 -8.50
C GLU A 132 17.48 -5.01 -7.39
N LEU A 133 16.25 -5.38 -7.75
CA LEU A 133 15.15 -5.57 -6.82
C LEU A 133 14.63 -7.00 -6.86
N TRP A 134 14.67 -7.67 -5.71
CA TRP A 134 14.16 -9.02 -5.56
C TRP A 134 12.65 -9.02 -5.38
N LYS A 135 11.95 -9.91 -6.09
CA LYS A 135 10.52 -10.16 -5.91
C LYS A 135 10.31 -11.28 -4.88
N TYR A 136 9.23 -11.17 -4.11
CA TYR A 136 8.89 -12.13 -3.07
C TYR A 136 7.41 -12.50 -3.11
N HIS A 137 7.14 -13.77 -2.80
CA HIS A 137 5.85 -14.25 -2.32
C HIS A 137 5.75 -13.94 -0.84
N PHE A 138 4.88 -13.04 -0.45
CA PHE A 138 4.51 -12.77 0.94
C PHE A 138 3.25 -13.54 1.33
N GLY A 139 3.26 -14.11 2.54
CA GLY A 139 2.16 -14.87 3.11
C GLY A 139 2.47 -16.36 3.28
N LYS A 140 1.43 -17.10 3.67
CA LYS A 140 1.42 -18.57 3.70
C LYS A 140 1.82 -19.14 2.34
N SER A 141 2.45 -20.30 2.33
CA SER A 141 2.84 -21.00 1.09
C SER A 141 1.64 -21.61 0.38
N TRP A 142 1.85 -22.00 -0.88
CA TRP A 142 0.87 -22.80 -1.61
C TRP A 142 0.66 -24.19 -1.00
N ASP A 143 1.70 -24.79 -0.42
CA ASP A 143 1.57 -26.08 0.29
C ASP A 143 0.70 -25.96 1.54
N GLU A 144 0.87 -24.89 2.33
CA GLU A 144 0.00 -24.59 3.47
C GLU A 144 -1.46 -24.40 3.04
N PHE A 145 -1.69 -23.76 1.89
CA PHE A 145 -3.04 -23.58 1.35
C PHE A 145 -3.67 -24.90 0.87
N ASP A 146 -2.92 -25.71 0.12
CA ASP A 146 -3.41 -27.00 -0.36
C ASP A 146 -3.72 -27.95 0.81
N ALA A 147 -2.85 -28.00 1.82
CA ALA A 147 -3.07 -28.78 3.04
C ALA A 147 -4.32 -28.31 3.79
N TRP A 148 -4.49 -27.00 3.95
CA TRP A 148 -5.68 -26.43 4.60
C TRP A 148 -6.97 -26.77 3.84
N LEU A 149 -6.96 -26.74 2.50
CA LEU A 149 -8.12 -27.17 1.69
C LEU A 149 -8.47 -28.64 1.97
N ASP A 150 -7.49 -29.52 1.99
CA ASP A 150 -7.69 -30.95 2.27
C ASP A 150 -8.22 -31.19 3.69
N GLU A 151 -7.66 -30.52 4.70
CA GLU A 151 -8.10 -30.60 6.11
C GLU A 151 -9.55 -30.13 6.28
N ARG A 152 -9.97 -29.10 5.53
CA ARG A 152 -11.36 -28.62 5.51
C ARG A 152 -12.24 -29.45 4.59
N GLY A 153 -11.75 -30.52 3.98
CA GLY A 153 -12.54 -31.43 3.15
C GLY A 153 -12.89 -30.88 1.76
N PHE A 154 -12.23 -29.82 1.30
CA PHE A 154 -12.32 -29.31 -0.07
C PHE A 154 -11.37 -30.09 -1.00
N THR A 155 -11.51 -31.41 -1.03
CA THR A 155 -10.69 -32.32 -1.84
C THR A 155 -10.95 -32.12 -3.35
N VAL A 156 -10.17 -32.79 -4.20
CA VAL A 156 -10.40 -32.82 -5.66
C VAL A 156 -11.83 -33.29 -6.02
N ASP A 157 -12.43 -34.12 -5.18
CA ASP A 157 -13.77 -34.66 -5.40
C ASP A 157 -14.90 -33.84 -4.79
N SER A 158 -14.58 -32.88 -3.93
CA SER A 158 -15.52 -32.07 -3.16
C SER A 158 -15.21 -30.58 -3.32
N PRO A 159 -15.42 -29.99 -4.52
CA PRO A 159 -15.28 -28.54 -4.70
C PRO A 159 -16.33 -27.78 -3.87
N PRO A 160 -16.04 -26.52 -3.48
CA PRO A 160 -17.09 -25.61 -3.06
C PRO A 160 -18.01 -25.29 -4.24
N ASP A 161 -19.17 -24.70 -3.98
CA ASP A 161 -20.04 -24.18 -5.05
C ASP A 161 -19.49 -22.84 -5.58
N GLU A 162 -18.96 -22.02 -4.68
CA GLU A 162 -18.49 -20.66 -4.99
C GLU A 162 -17.14 -20.37 -4.32
N VAL A 163 -16.25 -19.69 -5.05
CA VAL A 163 -15.00 -19.12 -4.52
C VAL A 163 -15.04 -17.61 -4.67
N TRP A 164 -14.85 -16.89 -3.57
CA TRP A 164 -14.83 -15.43 -3.52
C TRP A 164 -13.41 -14.93 -3.24
N ILE A 165 -12.81 -14.24 -4.20
CA ILE A 165 -11.42 -13.75 -4.11
C ILE A 165 -11.42 -12.23 -3.96
N GLY A 166 -10.77 -11.72 -2.92
CA GLY A 166 -10.57 -10.28 -2.70
C GLY A 166 -9.19 -9.82 -3.15
N ALA A 167 -9.11 -8.90 -4.12
CA ALA A 167 -7.85 -8.35 -4.61
C ALA A 167 -7.81 -6.81 -4.50
N VAL A 168 -6.77 -6.30 -3.83
CA VAL A 168 -6.67 -4.88 -3.48
C VAL A 168 -5.83 -4.10 -4.50
N MET A 169 -4.54 -4.42 -4.66
CA MET A 169 -3.64 -3.64 -5.51
C MET A 169 -3.51 -4.22 -6.92
N SER A 170 -3.48 -3.37 -7.95
CA SER A 170 -3.36 -3.80 -9.34
C SER A 170 -2.01 -4.45 -9.65
N TYR A 171 -0.91 -3.96 -9.08
CA TYR A 171 0.43 -4.51 -9.28
C TYR A 171 0.68 -5.82 -8.50
N TRP A 172 -0.32 -6.37 -7.79
CA TRP A 172 -0.30 -7.71 -7.19
C TRP A 172 -1.10 -8.75 -8.00
N TRP A 173 -1.58 -8.39 -9.20
CA TRP A 173 -2.51 -9.22 -9.99
C TRP A 173 -2.04 -10.66 -10.26
N GLU A 174 -0.73 -10.89 -10.39
CA GLU A 174 -0.16 -12.21 -10.69
C GLU A 174 -0.49 -13.26 -9.62
N SER A 175 -0.59 -12.87 -8.34
CA SER A 175 -0.93 -13.82 -7.28
C SER A 175 -2.40 -14.23 -7.35
N ALA A 176 -3.29 -13.33 -7.78
CA ALA A 176 -4.69 -13.65 -8.05
C ALA A 176 -4.81 -14.56 -9.29
N ARG A 177 -4.05 -14.30 -10.36
CA ARG A 177 -3.95 -15.19 -11.54
C ARG A 177 -3.54 -16.58 -11.11
N ASP A 178 -2.46 -16.70 -10.34
CA ASP A 178 -1.94 -18.00 -9.94
C ASP A 178 -2.93 -18.73 -9.02
N LEU A 179 -3.60 -18.03 -8.09
CA LEU A 179 -4.68 -18.60 -7.28
C LEU A 179 -5.80 -19.17 -8.16
N VAL A 180 -6.34 -18.40 -9.09
CA VAL A 180 -7.43 -18.84 -9.98
C VAL A 180 -7.00 -20.06 -10.81
N GLY A 181 -5.80 -20.03 -11.38
CA GLY A 181 -5.27 -21.15 -12.15
C GLY A 181 -5.13 -22.43 -11.32
N ARG A 182 -4.63 -22.33 -10.08
CA ARG A 182 -4.53 -23.46 -9.15
C ARG A 182 -5.89 -24.05 -8.81
N LEU A 183 -6.88 -23.22 -8.49
CA LEU A 183 -8.24 -23.69 -8.16
C LEU A 183 -8.89 -24.39 -9.36
N ARG A 184 -8.73 -23.84 -10.57
CA ARG A 184 -9.22 -24.48 -11.81
C ARG A 184 -8.53 -25.82 -12.07
N ARG A 185 -7.22 -25.91 -11.83
CA ARG A 185 -6.47 -27.17 -11.95
C ARG A 185 -6.96 -28.21 -10.94
N ARG A 186 -7.17 -27.79 -9.69
CA ARG A 186 -7.60 -28.68 -8.60
C ARG A 186 -8.95 -29.35 -8.89
N TRP A 187 -9.92 -28.62 -9.43
CA TRP A 187 -11.30 -29.13 -9.61
C TRP A 187 -11.72 -29.43 -11.05
N GLY A 188 -10.85 -29.20 -12.05
CA GLY A 188 -11.02 -29.75 -13.40
C GLY A 188 -12.37 -29.39 -14.05
N ASN A 189 -13.22 -30.37 -14.36
CA ASN A 189 -14.54 -30.15 -14.97
C ASN A 189 -15.68 -29.93 -13.97
N LYS A 190 -15.45 -30.12 -12.66
CA LYS A 190 -16.45 -29.94 -11.60
C LYS A 190 -16.58 -28.48 -11.13
N LYS A 191 -15.79 -27.58 -11.74
CA LYS A 191 -15.35 -26.24 -11.29
C LYS A 191 -16.34 -25.49 -10.37
N PRO A 192 -15.87 -24.94 -9.24
CA PRO A 192 -16.63 -23.91 -8.53
C PRO A 192 -16.82 -22.67 -9.41
N LEU A 193 -17.84 -21.86 -9.10
CA LEU A 193 -17.94 -20.51 -9.64
C LEU A 193 -16.90 -19.61 -8.96
N ILE A 194 -15.96 -19.05 -9.71
CA ILE A 194 -14.90 -18.19 -9.17
C ILE A 194 -15.22 -16.72 -9.43
N LEU A 195 -15.40 -15.97 -8.35
CA LEU A 195 -15.63 -14.53 -8.35
C LEU A 195 -14.37 -13.79 -7.89
N LEU A 196 -14.02 -12.71 -8.58
CA LEU A 196 -12.93 -11.82 -8.22
C LEU A 196 -13.47 -10.40 -8.01
N GLY A 197 -13.30 -9.86 -6.80
CA GLY A 197 -13.72 -8.51 -6.43
C GLY A 197 -12.63 -7.75 -5.66
N GLY A 198 -12.90 -6.49 -5.34
CA GLY A 198 -11.97 -5.60 -4.64
C GLY A 198 -11.54 -4.40 -5.49
N ILE A 199 -10.56 -3.63 -4.98
CA ILE A 199 -10.12 -2.38 -5.62
C ILE A 199 -9.53 -2.66 -7.00
N TYR A 200 -8.61 -3.60 -7.14
CA TYR A 200 -7.97 -3.95 -8.41
C TYR A 200 -8.98 -4.27 -9.55
N PRO A 201 -9.88 -5.27 -9.42
CA PRO A 201 -10.86 -5.55 -10.46
C PRO A 201 -11.87 -4.41 -10.66
N SER A 202 -12.01 -3.49 -9.71
CA SER A 202 -12.85 -2.29 -9.89
C SER A 202 -12.20 -1.24 -10.79
N ILE A 203 -10.89 -1.06 -10.68
CA ILE A 203 -10.12 -0.05 -11.44
C ILE A 203 -9.56 -0.57 -12.76
N ALA A 204 -9.41 -1.90 -12.90
CA ALA A 204 -8.89 -2.54 -14.10
C ALA A 204 -9.68 -3.83 -14.46
N PRO A 205 -11.02 -3.75 -14.65
CA PRO A 205 -11.85 -4.94 -14.83
C PRO A 205 -11.52 -5.73 -16.11
N GLN A 206 -11.20 -5.05 -17.22
CA GLN A 206 -10.82 -5.72 -18.47
C GLN A 206 -9.54 -6.52 -18.30
N HIS A 207 -8.53 -5.92 -17.67
CA HIS A 207 -7.28 -6.61 -17.36
C HIS A 207 -7.52 -7.81 -16.43
N ALA A 208 -8.36 -7.67 -15.40
CA ALA A 208 -8.72 -8.78 -14.52
C ALA A 208 -9.42 -9.92 -15.28
N ALA A 209 -10.36 -9.60 -16.18
CA ALA A 209 -11.07 -10.58 -17.00
C ALA A 209 -10.11 -11.36 -17.91
N GLU A 210 -9.19 -10.65 -18.57
CA GLU A 210 -8.27 -11.21 -19.56
C GLU A 210 -7.11 -11.99 -18.94
N PHE A 211 -6.46 -11.44 -17.91
CA PHE A 211 -5.20 -11.97 -17.37
C PHE A 211 -5.37 -12.84 -16.12
N VAL A 212 -6.39 -12.57 -15.28
CA VAL A 212 -6.69 -13.41 -14.10
C VAL A 212 -7.71 -14.49 -14.43
N ARG A 213 -8.63 -14.20 -15.36
CA ARG A 213 -9.63 -15.15 -15.89
C ARG A 213 -10.51 -15.84 -14.82
N PRO A 214 -11.08 -15.10 -13.85
CA PRO A 214 -12.15 -15.63 -13.01
C PRO A 214 -13.40 -15.92 -13.85
N ASP A 215 -14.42 -16.57 -13.31
CA ASP A 215 -15.69 -16.70 -14.02
C ASP A 215 -16.45 -15.36 -14.01
N ILE A 216 -16.38 -14.62 -12.90
CA ILE A 216 -16.97 -13.29 -12.75
C ILE A 216 -15.94 -12.30 -12.20
N VAL A 217 -15.79 -11.16 -12.87
CA VAL A 217 -15.13 -9.96 -12.35
C VAL A 217 -16.19 -9.04 -11.77
N VAL A 218 -16.19 -8.84 -10.45
CA VAL A 218 -17.09 -7.92 -9.77
C VAL A 218 -16.46 -6.53 -9.80
N GLN A 219 -17.04 -5.62 -10.58
CA GLN A 219 -16.58 -4.23 -10.64
C GLN A 219 -17.38 -3.35 -9.67
N GLY A 220 -16.68 -2.74 -8.72
CA GLY A 220 -17.26 -1.86 -7.71
C GLY A 220 -17.65 -2.60 -6.42
N GLU A 221 -18.60 -2.01 -5.70
CA GLU A 221 -19.08 -2.50 -4.41
C GLU A 221 -20.08 -3.67 -4.58
N VAL A 222 -20.08 -4.59 -3.62
CA VAL A 222 -21.23 -5.48 -3.37
C VAL A 222 -22.14 -4.76 -2.38
N GLU A 223 -23.16 -4.07 -2.91
CA GLU A 223 -23.98 -3.13 -2.13
C GLU A 223 -24.63 -3.78 -0.90
N GLU A 224 -25.03 -5.05 -0.98
CA GLU A 224 -25.65 -5.75 0.13
C GLU A 224 -24.70 -5.98 1.32
N ALA A 225 -23.38 -5.99 1.09
CA ALA A 225 -22.37 -6.22 2.13
C ALA A 225 -21.83 -4.92 2.74
N ASN A 226 -22.12 -3.77 2.12
CA ASN A 226 -21.43 -2.51 2.37
C ASN A 226 -21.43 -2.07 3.83
N ASP A 227 -22.56 -2.17 4.53
CA ASP A 227 -22.69 -1.65 5.89
C ASP A 227 -22.72 -2.77 6.95
N LEU A 228 -22.47 -4.02 6.52
CA LEU A 228 -22.33 -5.14 7.46
C LEU A 228 -21.03 -5.03 8.25
N TRP A 229 -21.03 -5.58 9.47
CA TRP A 229 -19.80 -5.71 10.26
C TRP A 229 -19.00 -6.92 9.74
N PRO A 230 -17.66 -6.84 9.68
CA PRO A 230 -16.83 -7.94 9.19
C PRO A 230 -17.01 -9.18 10.07
N ASP A 231 -17.14 -10.36 9.45
CA ASP A 231 -17.23 -11.63 10.19
C ASP A 231 -15.84 -12.07 10.69
N LEU A 232 -15.39 -11.47 11.80
CA LEU A 232 -14.08 -11.77 12.40
C LEU A 232 -14.00 -13.17 13.01
N SER A 233 -15.15 -13.85 13.19
CA SER A 233 -15.21 -15.21 13.76
C SER A 233 -14.59 -16.27 12.84
N LEU A 234 -14.35 -15.93 11.58
CA LEU A 234 -13.76 -16.81 10.58
C LEU A 234 -12.23 -16.90 10.66
N TYR A 235 -11.57 -16.05 11.46
CA TYR A 235 -10.16 -16.22 11.77
C TYR A 235 -9.97 -17.34 12.79
N GLU A 236 -8.87 -18.10 12.67
CA GLU A 236 -8.53 -19.13 13.63
C GLU A 236 -8.12 -18.54 14.99
N ALA A 237 -7.48 -17.38 14.96
CA ALA A 237 -7.17 -16.58 16.14
C ALA A 237 -7.79 -15.18 16.02
N PRO A 238 -8.32 -14.60 17.11
CA PRO A 238 -8.82 -13.23 17.09
C PRO A 238 -7.77 -12.26 16.55
N PRO A 239 -8.11 -11.39 15.58
CA PRO A 239 -7.17 -10.40 15.07
C PRO A 239 -6.83 -9.38 16.16
N SER A 240 -5.63 -8.79 16.11
CA SER A 240 -5.21 -7.77 17.10
C SER A 240 -5.80 -6.38 16.86
N TYR A 241 -6.38 -6.16 15.68
CA TYR A 241 -6.97 -4.89 15.26
C TYR A 241 -8.22 -5.10 14.41
N ALA A 242 -9.02 -4.05 14.24
CA ALA A 242 -10.13 -4.01 13.29
C ALA A 242 -10.00 -2.79 12.37
N ILE A 243 -10.33 -2.99 11.08
CA ILE A 243 -10.57 -1.88 10.16
C ILE A 243 -12.02 -1.42 10.33
N ILE A 244 -12.20 -0.11 10.43
CA ILE A 244 -13.52 0.54 10.47
C ILE A 244 -13.62 1.44 9.24
N THR A 245 -14.76 1.40 8.53
CA THR A 245 -15.03 2.32 7.42
C THR A 245 -16.17 3.28 7.76
N PRO A 246 -15.90 4.45 8.39
CA PRO A 246 -16.95 5.40 8.76
C PRO A 246 -17.64 6.03 7.55
N ALA A 247 -16.91 6.15 6.44
CA ALA A 247 -17.36 6.83 5.24
C ALA A 247 -16.78 6.18 3.97
N ARG A 248 -17.46 6.39 2.83
CA ARG A 248 -17.00 6.02 1.48
C ARG A 248 -17.27 7.14 0.49
N GLY A 249 -16.36 7.32 -0.46
CA GLY A 249 -16.41 8.36 -1.48
C GLY A 249 -15.66 9.64 -1.08
N CYS A 250 -15.29 10.40 -2.11
CA CYS A 250 -14.64 11.70 -1.98
C CYS A 250 -15.22 12.69 -3.01
N PRO A 251 -15.45 13.97 -2.65
CA PRO A 251 -15.98 14.97 -3.59
C PRO A 251 -14.93 15.46 -4.60
N PHE A 252 -13.65 15.15 -4.40
CA PHE A 252 -12.54 15.60 -5.24
C PHE A 252 -12.14 14.53 -6.28
N ASN A 253 -11.38 14.94 -7.29
CA ASN A 253 -10.95 14.04 -8.37
C ASN A 253 -9.48 14.30 -8.71
N CYS A 254 -8.59 14.15 -7.72
CA CYS A 254 -7.15 14.30 -7.93
C CYS A 254 -6.69 13.35 -9.05
N ALA A 255 -5.86 13.83 -9.97
CA ALA A 255 -5.56 13.16 -11.23
C ALA A 255 -4.88 11.78 -11.06
N TYR A 256 -4.25 11.55 -9.91
CA TYR A 256 -3.55 10.33 -9.55
C TYR A 256 -4.36 9.36 -8.66
N CYS A 257 -5.56 9.75 -8.23
CA CYS A 257 -6.35 9.00 -7.25
C CYS A 257 -7.50 8.24 -7.92
N ALA A 258 -7.63 6.94 -7.63
CA ALA A 258 -8.65 6.08 -8.22
C ALA A 258 -10.03 6.15 -7.53
N GLN A 259 -10.18 6.99 -6.49
CA GLN A 259 -11.41 7.05 -5.68
C GLN A 259 -12.67 7.21 -6.54
N LEU A 260 -12.61 8.01 -7.62
CA LEU A 260 -13.76 8.28 -8.46
C LEU A 260 -14.25 7.01 -9.15
N THR A 261 -13.34 6.15 -9.61
CA THR A 261 -13.69 4.88 -10.25
C THR A 261 -14.21 3.88 -9.22
N ILE A 262 -13.52 3.77 -8.08
CA ILE A 262 -13.90 2.88 -6.97
C ILE A 262 -15.33 3.21 -6.49
N ASN A 263 -15.68 4.50 -6.46
CA ASN A 263 -16.99 4.99 -6.06
C ASN A 263 -17.97 5.16 -7.23
N ALA A 264 -17.83 4.37 -8.29
CA ALA A 264 -18.76 4.34 -9.44
C ALA A 264 -19.06 5.73 -10.06
N GLY A 265 -18.04 6.58 -10.15
CA GLY A 265 -18.14 7.93 -10.71
C GLY A 265 -18.76 8.97 -9.78
N MET A 266 -19.10 8.62 -8.54
CA MET A 266 -19.74 9.53 -7.59
C MET A 266 -18.73 10.45 -6.92
N ARG A 267 -19.06 11.75 -6.89
CA ARG A 267 -18.32 12.79 -6.18
C ARG A 267 -19.05 13.21 -4.90
N LYS A 268 -19.43 12.23 -4.09
CA LYS A 268 -20.14 12.41 -2.83
C LYS A 268 -19.56 11.49 -1.77
N VAL A 269 -19.73 11.85 -0.51
CA VAL A 269 -19.38 11.01 0.62
C VAL A 269 -20.66 10.40 1.18
N ARG A 270 -20.64 9.09 1.41
CA ARG A 270 -21.67 8.34 2.15
C ARG A 270 -21.13 8.00 3.53
N TYR A 271 -21.96 8.09 4.55
CA TYR A 271 -21.58 7.85 5.94
C TYR A 271 -22.34 6.67 6.52
N ARG A 272 -21.68 5.93 7.40
CA ARG A 272 -22.35 5.03 8.33
C ARG A 272 -22.80 5.79 9.57
N PRO A 273 -23.97 5.46 10.15
CA PRO A 273 -24.43 6.10 11.38
C PRO A 273 -23.42 5.92 12.53
N VAL A 274 -23.17 6.98 13.30
CA VAL A 274 -22.25 6.95 14.46
C VAL A 274 -22.57 5.83 15.44
N LYS A 275 -23.86 5.64 15.74
CA LYS A 275 -24.33 4.55 16.62
C LYS A 275 -23.96 3.15 16.12
N ASP A 276 -23.94 2.95 14.80
CA ASP A 276 -23.64 1.67 14.18
C ASP A 276 -22.13 1.40 14.23
N ILE A 277 -21.32 2.42 13.94
CA ILE A 277 -19.85 2.34 14.05
C ILE A 277 -19.44 2.07 15.50
N LEU A 278 -20.03 2.78 16.47
CA LEU A 278 -19.73 2.59 17.89
C LEU A 278 -20.06 1.16 18.33
N ALA A 279 -21.22 0.64 17.92
CA ALA A 279 -21.63 -0.73 18.25
C ALA A 279 -20.71 -1.79 17.62
N GLU A 280 -20.22 -1.59 16.40
CA GLU A 280 -19.21 -2.45 15.76
C GLU A 280 -17.92 -2.47 16.59
N MET A 281 -17.41 -1.30 16.98
CA MET A 281 -16.17 -1.17 17.77
C MET A 281 -16.31 -1.77 19.18
N GLN A 282 -17.45 -1.57 19.84
CA GLN A 282 -17.74 -2.14 21.16
C GLN A 282 -17.85 -3.67 21.09
N THR A 283 -18.57 -4.19 20.09
CA THR A 283 -18.70 -5.64 19.87
C THR A 283 -17.35 -6.29 19.57
N ALA A 284 -16.50 -5.61 18.79
CA ALA A 284 -15.14 -6.07 18.51
C ALA A 284 -14.28 -6.16 19.79
N GLN A 285 -14.42 -5.20 20.71
CA GLN A 285 -13.78 -5.27 22.04
C GLN A 285 -14.34 -6.40 22.88
N ASP A 286 -15.66 -6.51 23.00
CA ASP A 286 -16.31 -7.48 23.88
C ASP A 286 -16.06 -8.92 23.45
N THR A 287 -16.06 -9.16 22.15
CA THR A 287 -15.96 -10.52 21.59
C THR A 287 -14.51 -10.95 21.39
N TYR A 288 -13.64 -10.03 20.95
CA TYR A 288 -12.29 -10.37 20.49
C TYR A 288 -11.18 -9.65 21.26
N GLY A 289 -11.50 -8.74 22.18
CA GLY A 289 -10.51 -7.96 22.93
C GLY A 289 -9.75 -6.91 22.12
N ILE A 290 -10.23 -6.58 20.91
CA ILE A 290 -9.58 -5.67 19.97
C ILE A 290 -9.58 -4.23 20.51
N LYS A 291 -8.40 -3.63 20.68
CA LYS A 291 -8.27 -2.23 21.15
C LYS A 291 -7.78 -1.27 20.08
N ASP A 292 -7.24 -1.81 18.99
CA ASP A 292 -6.65 -1.06 17.90
C ASP A 292 -7.62 -0.97 16.71
N PHE A 293 -8.02 0.26 16.35
CA PHE A 293 -8.98 0.52 15.29
C PHE A 293 -8.38 1.44 14.24
N ALA A 294 -8.33 0.97 12.99
CA ALA A 294 -7.85 1.75 11.86
C ALA A 294 -9.01 2.23 10.99
N PHE A 295 -9.16 3.55 10.86
CA PHE A 295 -10.13 4.16 9.96
C PHE A 295 -9.63 4.10 8.52
N TYR A 296 -10.42 3.46 7.67
CA TYR A 296 -10.26 3.45 6.22
C TYR A 296 -11.46 4.15 5.58
N ALA A 297 -11.21 5.28 4.95
CA ALA A 297 -12.23 6.05 4.24
C ALA A 297 -11.55 6.86 3.13
N ASP A 298 -12.20 6.98 1.97
CA ASP A 298 -11.67 7.78 0.85
C ASP A 298 -11.50 9.27 1.22
N PHE A 299 -12.35 9.77 2.13
CA PHE A 299 -12.22 11.10 2.72
C PHE A 299 -12.89 11.15 4.10
N LEU A 300 -12.12 10.91 5.17
CA LEU A 300 -12.65 10.80 6.54
C LEU A 300 -13.20 12.12 7.10
N LEU A 301 -12.62 13.27 6.72
CA LEU A 301 -12.90 14.57 7.35
C LEU A 301 -14.03 15.37 6.69
N TRP A 302 -14.66 14.84 5.64
CA TRP A 302 -15.79 15.54 5.00
C TRP A 302 -16.92 15.58 6.02
N ASP A 303 -17.59 16.74 6.15
CA ASP A 303 -18.71 16.93 7.08
C ASP A 303 -18.43 16.39 8.51
N HIS A 304 -17.20 16.59 8.99
CA HIS A 304 -16.73 15.97 10.24
C HIS A 304 -17.57 16.40 11.46
N GLU A 305 -18.17 17.59 11.45
CA GLU A 305 -19.01 18.10 12.52
C GLU A 305 -20.25 17.24 12.76
N GLN A 306 -20.81 16.65 11.70
CA GLN A 306 -22.00 15.80 11.78
C GLN A 306 -21.68 14.30 11.90
N ASN A 307 -20.42 13.90 11.65
CA ASN A 307 -20.03 12.50 11.52
C ASN A 307 -18.88 12.14 12.46
N LEU A 308 -17.64 12.49 12.09
CA LEU A 308 -16.46 12.07 12.85
C LEU A 308 -16.40 12.66 14.26
N GLN A 309 -16.72 13.94 14.46
CA GLN A 309 -16.68 14.57 15.79
C GLN A 309 -17.65 13.89 16.78
N PRO A 310 -18.94 13.67 16.45
CA PRO A 310 -19.83 12.91 17.35
C PRO A 310 -19.33 11.50 17.65
N LEU A 311 -18.66 10.82 16.70
CA LEU A 311 -18.03 9.53 16.97
C LEU A 311 -16.89 9.66 17.98
N LEU A 312 -15.98 10.61 17.78
CA LEU A 312 -14.86 10.85 18.71
C LEU A 312 -15.38 11.22 20.11
N GLU A 313 -16.39 12.09 20.20
CA GLU A 313 -17.03 12.47 21.46
C GLU A 313 -17.65 11.28 22.18
N ALA A 314 -18.34 10.39 21.46
CA ALA A 314 -18.90 9.17 22.02
C ALA A 314 -17.83 8.20 22.53
N LEU A 315 -16.70 8.08 21.82
CA LEU A 315 -15.57 7.25 22.25
C LEU A 315 -14.86 7.82 23.49
N ILE A 316 -14.72 9.15 23.57
CA ILE A 316 -14.12 9.85 24.73
C ILE A 316 -15.03 9.73 25.97
N ALA A 317 -16.35 9.81 25.77
CA ALA A 317 -17.32 9.73 26.87
C ALA A 317 -17.44 8.32 27.49
N ASP A 318 -16.98 7.28 26.79
CA ASP A 318 -17.03 5.88 27.24
C ASP A 318 -15.75 5.51 28.01
N ASP A 319 -15.73 5.84 29.31
CA ASP A 319 -14.61 5.57 30.22
C ASP A 319 -14.44 4.08 30.58
N SER A 320 -15.42 3.24 30.22
CA SER A 320 -15.41 1.80 30.49
C SER A 320 -14.54 1.01 29.52
N ARG A 321 -14.11 1.64 28.43
CA ARG A 321 -13.40 1.00 27.31
C ARG A 321 -12.13 1.75 26.94
N PHE A 322 -11.27 1.07 26.18
CA PHE A 322 -10.00 1.65 25.74
C PHE A 322 -9.84 1.50 24.24
N TYR A 323 -9.79 2.63 23.55
CA TYR A 323 -9.63 2.72 22.11
C TYR A 323 -8.25 3.31 21.76
N ARG A 324 -7.54 2.70 20.83
CA ARG A 324 -6.41 3.33 20.11
C ARG A 324 -6.81 3.47 18.65
N LEU A 325 -6.80 4.71 18.19
CA LEU A 325 -7.27 5.04 16.86
C LEU A 325 -6.10 5.29 15.91
N TYR A 326 -6.27 4.86 14.66
CA TYR A 326 -5.30 5.03 13.58
C TYR A 326 -6.03 5.50 12.31
N ALA A 327 -5.39 6.35 11.52
CA ALA A 327 -5.87 6.79 10.21
C ALA A 327 -4.73 6.76 9.19
N PRO A 328 -4.32 5.55 8.72
CA PRO A 328 -3.09 5.37 7.94
C PRO A 328 -3.13 6.02 6.55
N GLU A 329 -4.32 6.23 5.98
CA GLU A 329 -4.52 6.91 4.69
C GLU A 329 -4.30 8.44 4.76
N GLY A 330 -4.12 8.96 5.98
CA GLY A 330 -3.94 10.38 6.26
C GLY A 330 -5.22 11.19 6.37
N LEU A 331 -5.02 12.43 6.79
CA LEU A 331 -6.09 13.37 7.12
C LEU A 331 -5.89 14.65 6.33
N ASP A 332 -6.94 15.09 5.65
CA ASP A 332 -6.88 16.26 4.77
C ASP A 332 -6.46 17.52 5.54
N SER A 333 -5.37 18.15 5.07
CA SER A 333 -4.76 19.29 5.76
C SER A 333 -5.66 20.52 5.80
N LYS A 334 -6.55 20.72 4.81
CA LYS A 334 -7.48 21.86 4.82
C LYS A 334 -8.43 21.75 6.01
N PHE A 335 -9.10 20.61 6.19
CA PHE A 335 -10.09 20.46 7.25
C PHE A 335 -9.46 20.54 8.64
N LEU A 336 -8.29 19.91 8.84
CA LEU A 336 -7.55 20.05 10.10
C LEU A 336 -7.13 21.50 10.36
N SER A 337 -6.75 22.26 9.33
CA SER A 337 -6.33 23.66 9.47
C SER A 337 -7.47 24.63 9.84
N GLN A 338 -8.73 24.16 9.79
CA GLN A 338 -9.92 25.00 9.94
C GLN A 338 -10.65 24.79 11.27
N SER A 339 -10.37 23.71 12.02
CA SER A 339 -11.06 23.41 13.27
C SER A 339 -10.11 22.90 14.34
N GLN A 340 -9.76 23.74 15.34
CA GLN A 340 -8.90 23.31 16.46
C GLN A 340 -9.62 22.23 17.27
N ARG A 341 -10.93 22.39 17.48
CA ARG A 341 -11.78 21.41 18.16
C ARG A 341 -11.68 20.01 17.55
N LEU A 342 -11.64 19.88 16.23
CA LEU A 342 -11.46 18.59 15.58
C LEU A 342 -10.12 17.95 15.97
N VAL A 343 -9.03 18.72 15.97
CA VAL A 343 -7.69 18.21 16.29
C VAL A 343 -7.57 17.84 17.77
N ASP A 344 -8.17 18.64 18.65
CA ASP A 344 -8.24 18.35 20.08
C ASP A 344 -8.98 17.03 20.33
N LEU A 345 -10.15 16.84 19.68
CA LEU A 345 -10.92 15.59 19.74
C LEU A 345 -10.13 14.38 19.23
N LEU A 346 -9.34 14.52 18.16
CA LEU A 346 -8.49 13.44 17.68
C LEU A 346 -7.45 13.03 18.73
N LYS A 347 -6.83 14.00 19.42
CA LYS A 347 -5.88 13.70 20.50
C LYS A 347 -6.56 13.06 21.71
N GLU A 348 -7.66 13.65 22.17
CA GLU A 348 -8.44 13.17 23.32
C GLU A 348 -8.99 11.76 23.10
N ALA A 349 -9.46 11.45 21.88
CA ALA A 349 -9.91 10.11 21.49
C ALA A 349 -8.77 9.11 21.25
N ASN A 350 -7.53 9.46 21.60
CA ASN A 350 -6.36 8.60 21.51
C ASN A 350 -6.01 8.17 20.07
N LEU A 351 -6.12 9.09 19.11
CA LEU A 351 -5.49 8.93 17.79
C LEU A 351 -3.96 8.93 17.96
N GLN A 352 -3.30 7.85 17.53
CA GLN A 352 -1.88 7.66 17.80
C GLN A 352 -0.97 8.54 16.95
N LYS A 353 -1.28 8.64 15.65
CA LYS A 353 -0.45 9.36 14.67
C LYS A 353 -1.33 10.10 13.67
N ILE A 354 -0.92 11.29 13.28
CA ILE A 354 -1.49 12.06 12.17
C ILE A 354 -0.57 11.94 10.97
N TYR A 355 -1.14 11.68 9.80
CA TYR A 355 -0.44 11.77 8.52
C TYR A 355 -1.04 12.89 7.68
N LEU A 356 -0.25 13.93 7.41
CA LEU A 356 -0.63 15.10 6.63
C LEU A 356 -0.16 14.94 5.17
N PRO A 357 -1.06 14.88 4.18
CA PRO A 357 -0.65 14.80 2.78
C PRO A 357 -0.12 16.16 2.31
N CYS A 358 1.21 16.34 2.32
CA CYS A 358 1.83 17.52 1.69
C CYS A 358 1.83 17.33 0.17
N GLU A 359 2.30 16.16 -0.28
CA GLU A 359 2.53 15.77 -1.68
C GLU A 359 3.62 16.62 -2.36
N SER A 360 3.42 17.93 -2.46
CA SER A 360 4.36 18.89 -3.06
C SER A 360 4.16 20.28 -2.44
N ILE A 361 5.22 21.09 -2.42
CA ILE A 361 5.17 22.49 -1.96
C ILE A 361 4.77 23.48 -3.07
N ASP A 362 4.66 23.02 -4.32
CA ASP A 362 4.25 23.87 -5.44
C ASP A 362 2.73 23.80 -5.67
N ASP A 363 2.02 24.83 -5.21
CA ASP A 363 0.58 24.97 -5.40
C ASP A 363 0.16 25.00 -6.90
N HIS A 364 1.02 25.48 -7.80
CA HIS A 364 0.73 25.46 -9.24
C HIS A 364 0.75 24.02 -9.76
N TYR A 365 1.75 23.24 -9.37
CA TYR A 365 1.83 21.82 -9.70
C TYR A 365 0.65 21.01 -9.15
N LEU A 366 0.26 21.21 -7.89
CA LEU A 366 -0.91 20.56 -7.30
C LEU A 366 -2.21 20.85 -8.09
N ARG A 367 -2.37 22.05 -8.66
CA ARG A 367 -3.52 22.38 -9.50
C ARG A 367 -3.53 21.61 -10.81
N GLN A 368 -2.37 21.31 -11.39
CA GLN A 368 -2.24 20.48 -12.60
C GLN A 368 -2.63 19.02 -12.32
N LEU A 369 -2.40 18.55 -11.09
CA LEU A 369 -2.88 17.27 -10.58
C LEU A 369 -4.35 17.30 -10.12
N ASN A 370 -5.08 18.37 -10.42
CA ASN A 370 -6.48 18.58 -10.00
C ASN A 370 -6.71 18.56 -8.47
N ARG A 371 -5.66 18.76 -7.66
CA ARG A 371 -5.72 18.86 -6.21
C ARG A 371 -5.80 20.33 -5.77
N ARG A 372 -6.87 21.00 -6.18
CA ARG A 372 -7.04 22.47 -6.01
C ARG A 372 -7.59 22.91 -4.65
N HIS A 373 -8.10 21.96 -3.87
CA HIS A 373 -8.80 22.24 -2.60
C HIS A 373 -7.82 22.43 -1.44
N VAL A 374 -6.62 21.86 -1.51
CA VAL A 374 -5.54 22.06 -0.53
C VAL A 374 -4.52 23.05 -1.10
N LYS A 375 -3.90 23.80 -0.21
CA LYS A 375 -2.77 24.70 -0.47
C LYS A 375 -1.70 24.44 0.59
N LEU A 376 -0.47 24.85 0.33
CA LEU A 376 0.62 24.72 1.30
C LEU A 376 0.33 25.38 2.66
N GLU A 377 -0.39 26.51 2.68
CA GLU A 377 -0.76 27.21 3.93
C GLU A 377 -1.61 26.34 4.87
N HIS A 378 -2.48 25.48 4.31
CA HIS A 378 -3.29 24.56 5.10
C HIS A 378 -2.42 23.51 5.79
N PHE A 379 -1.39 23.00 5.11
CA PHE A 379 -0.45 22.04 5.70
C PHE A 379 0.28 22.63 6.91
N VAL A 380 0.83 23.84 6.76
CA VAL A 380 1.54 24.53 7.85
C VAL A 380 0.61 24.80 9.03
N GLN A 381 -0.61 25.26 8.76
CA GLN A 381 -1.57 25.56 9.82
C GLN A 381 -2.07 24.29 10.52
N ALA A 382 -2.31 23.20 9.78
CA ALA A 382 -2.67 21.90 10.37
C ALA A 382 -1.57 21.37 11.29
N ALA A 383 -0.29 21.45 10.89
CA ALA A 383 0.83 21.05 11.75
C ALA A 383 0.87 21.85 13.07
N ARG A 384 0.68 23.19 13.00
CA ARG A 384 0.59 24.05 14.20
C ARG A 384 -0.60 23.69 15.09
N MET A 385 -1.72 23.30 14.50
CA MET A 385 -2.91 22.88 15.26
C MET A 385 -2.70 21.55 15.97
N CYS A 386 -1.99 20.61 15.33
CA CYS A 386 -1.59 19.35 15.94
C CYS A 386 -0.65 19.59 17.14
N GLU A 387 0.34 20.46 16.97
CA GLU A 387 1.25 20.83 18.07
C GLU A 387 0.49 21.44 19.26
N ARG A 388 -0.44 22.37 19.00
CA ARG A 388 -1.28 22.97 20.06
C ARG A 388 -2.18 21.97 20.78
N ALA A 389 -2.67 20.96 20.07
CA ALA A 389 -3.47 19.88 20.64
C ALA A 389 -2.62 18.89 21.47
N GLY A 390 -1.29 19.00 21.42
CA GLY A 390 -0.37 18.13 22.19
C GLY A 390 0.16 16.92 21.42
N PHE A 391 0.12 16.92 20.08
CA PHE A 391 0.94 16.00 19.28
C PHE A 391 2.38 16.53 19.21
N ASP A 392 3.39 15.70 19.50
CA ASP A 392 4.78 16.12 19.49
C ASP A 392 5.35 16.12 18.05
N LEU A 393 5.58 17.32 17.51
CA LEU A 393 6.25 17.46 16.22
C LEU A 393 7.68 16.93 16.34
N ARG A 394 8.23 16.39 15.25
CA ARG A 394 9.55 15.76 15.20
C ARG A 394 9.69 14.52 16.10
N HIS A 395 8.59 13.99 16.65
CA HIS A 395 8.50 12.75 17.44
C HIS A 395 7.72 11.63 16.72
N MET A 396 7.37 11.82 15.43
CA MET A 396 6.51 10.90 14.65
C MET A 396 5.05 10.80 15.11
N ASP A 397 4.60 11.67 16.03
CA ASP A 397 3.16 11.85 16.32
C ASP A 397 2.46 12.51 15.12
N VAL A 398 3.14 13.45 14.45
CA VAL A 398 2.71 14.06 13.18
C VAL A 398 3.73 13.72 12.12
N ASN A 399 3.25 13.17 11.02
CA ASN A 399 4.03 12.72 9.88
C ASN A 399 3.46 13.37 8.61
N ALA A 400 4.26 13.47 7.56
CA ALA A 400 3.79 14.06 6.32
C ALA A 400 4.19 13.23 5.10
N PHE A 401 3.21 12.97 4.23
CA PHE A 401 3.44 12.29 2.97
C PHE A 401 4.10 13.24 1.97
N VAL A 402 5.19 12.78 1.37
CA VAL A 402 5.84 13.40 0.21
C VAL A 402 5.74 12.40 -0.94
N LEU A 403 4.94 12.74 -1.94
CA LEU A 403 4.77 11.95 -3.14
C LEU A 403 5.84 12.33 -4.15
N TYR A 404 6.56 11.34 -4.67
CA TYR A 404 7.63 11.55 -5.64
C TYR A 404 7.71 10.38 -6.65
N GLY A 405 8.41 10.60 -7.76
CA GLY A 405 8.39 9.74 -8.93
C GLY A 405 7.26 10.05 -9.90
N LEU A 406 6.68 11.26 -9.83
CA LEU A 406 5.69 11.74 -10.77
C LEU A 406 6.33 12.08 -12.14
N PRO A 407 5.59 12.01 -13.25
CA PRO A 407 6.15 12.23 -14.57
C PRO A 407 6.59 13.69 -14.79
N GLY A 408 7.83 13.88 -15.24
CA GLY A 408 8.47 15.17 -15.47
C GLY A 408 9.02 15.84 -14.20
N GLU A 409 9.09 15.12 -13.08
CA GLU A 409 9.55 15.66 -11.79
C GLU A 409 11.07 15.87 -11.75
N ARG A 410 11.49 17.00 -11.18
CA ARG A 410 12.90 17.36 -10.97
C ARG A 410 13.36 16.97 -9.57
N ILE A 411 14.61 16.52 -9.45
CA ILE A 411 15.19 16.13 -8.15
C ILE A 411 15.17 17.29 -7.16
N ASP A 412 15.51 18.50 -7.63
CA ASP A 412 15.50 19.73 -6.82
C ASP A 412 14.12 20.03 -6.20
N ASP A 413 13.03 19.78 -6.93
CA ASP A 413 11.67 20.06 -6.43
C ASP A 413 11.25 19.06 -5.34
N VAL A 414 11.68 17.80 -5.46
CA VAL A 414 11.49 16.78 -4.41
C VAL A 414 12.33 17.13 -3.18
N VAL A 415 13.62 17.48 -3.36
CA VAL A 415 14.52 17.84 -2.24
C VAL A 415 13.98 19.06 -1.48
N LYS A 416 13.48 20.09 -2.18
CA LYS A 416 12.83 21.25 -1.54
C LYS A 416 11.62 20.83 -0.71
N SER A 417 10.78 19.93 -1.23
CA SER A 417 9.61 19.42 -0.51
C SER A 417 10.02 18.62 0.74
N VAL A 418 11.04 17.77 0.63
CA VAL A 418 11.63 17.00 1.74
C VAL A 418 12.17 17.91 2.84
N LEU A 419 12.98 18.92 2.48
CA LEU A 419 13.55 19.86 3.45
C LEU A 419 12.47 20.69 4.13
N PHE A 420 11.47 21.15 3.38
CA PHE A 420 10.35 21.90 3.92
C PHE A 420 9.55 21.05 4.92
N VAL A 421 9.16 19.83 4.54
CA VAL A 421 8.41 18.93 5.42
C VAL A 421 9.21 18.56 6.67
N SER A 422 10.50 18.23 6.52
CA SER A 422 11.39 17.98 7.67
C SER A 422 11.44 19.17 8.61
N GLU A 423 11.40 20.40 8.10
CA GLU A 423 11.43 21.58 8.96
C GLU A 423 10.11 21.77 9.72
N ILE A 424 8.97 21.63 9.04
CA ILE A 424 7.65 21.88 9.63
C ILE A 424 7.21 20.77 10.61
N VAL A 425 7.37 19.49 10.24
CA VAL A 425 6.87 18.37 11.06
C VAL A 425 7.97 17.46 11.60
N GLY A 426 9.17 17.46 11.00
CA GLY A 426 10.28 16.61 11.44
C GLY A 426 10.15 15.11 11.17
N SER A 427 9.08 14.68 10.49
CA SER A 427 8.88 13.29 10.06
C SER A 427 8.26 13.24 8.66
N ILE A 428 8.98 12.60 7.73
CA ILE A 428 8.62 12.46 6.32
C ILE A 428 8.24 11.01 6.04
N ILE A 429 7.11 10.78 5.39
CA ILE A 429 6.76 9.47 4.85
C ILE A 429 6.98 9.48 3.34
N PRO A 430 7.99 8.75 2.83
CA PRO A 430 8.23 8.65 1.39
C PRO A 430 7.08 7.90 0.72
N MET A 431 6.39 8.54 -0.22
CA MET A 431 5.36 7.92 -1.03
C MET A 431 5.83 7.85 -2.49
N LEU A 432 6.12 6.65 -2.98
CA LEU A 432 6.47 6.46 -4.38
C LEU A 432 5.22 6.44 -5.23
N PHE A 433 5.22 7.24 -6.30
CA PHE A 433 4.09 7.34 -7.19
C PHE A 433 3.89 6.04 -7.98
N THR A 434 2.68 5.51 -7.91
CA THR A 434 2.20 4.35 -8.68
C THR A 434 1.16 4.85 -9.68
N PRO A 435 1.36 4.71 -11.00
CA PRO A 435 0.31 4.94 -11.98
C PRO A 435 -0.82 3.93 -11.75
N VAL A 436 -1.99 4.43 -11.35
CA VAL A 436 -3.14 3.58 -11.05
C VAL A 436 -4.05 3.51 -12.27
N PRO A 437 -4.38 2.32 -12.80
CA PRO A 437 -5.37 2.15 -13.86
C PRO A 437 -6.66 2.93 -13.56
N SER A 438 -7.34 3.39 -14.61
CA SER A 438 -8.54 4.26 -14.58
C SER A 438 -8.34 5.71 -14.11
N THR A 439 -7.17 6.08 -13.60
CA THR A 439 -6.92 7.49 -13.20
C THR A 439 -6.60 8.38 -14.41
N ALA A 440 -6.90 9.68 -14.28
CA ALA A 440 -6.62 10.64 -15.35
C ALA A 440 -5.13 10.70 -15.71
N LEU A 441 -4.25 10.54 -14.72
CA LEU A 441 -2.82 10.53 -14.94
C LEU A 441 -2.35 9.24 -15.63
N TYR A 442 -2.92 8.08 -15.28
CA TYR A 442 -2.67 6.84 -16.02
C TYR A 442 -3.08 6.95 -17.49
N HIS A 443 -4.30 7.43 -17.76
CA HIS A 443 -4.78 7.58 -19.15
C HIS A 443 -3.93 8.55 -19.98
N ARG A 444 -3.43 9.62 -19.37
CA ARG A 444 -2.52 10.57 -20.03
C ARG A 444 -1.23 9.90 -20.51
N TYR A 445 -0.73 8.91 -19.78
CA TYR A 445 0.52 8.20 -20.08
C TYR A 445 0.30 6.76 -20.57
N LEU A 446 -0.93 6.39 -20.94
CA LEU A 446 -1.23 5.05 -21.45
C LEU A 446 -0.38 4.66 -22.67
N PRO A 447 -0.16 5.52 -23.68
CA PRO A 447 0.72 5.18 -24.80
C PRO A 447 2.15 4.82 -24.37
N TYR A 448 2.68 5.50 -23.33
CA TYR A 448 4.01 5.22 -22.78
C TYR A 448 4.08 3.84 -22.12
N PHE A 449 3.01 3.42 -21.44
CA PHE A 449 2.91 2.08 -20.84
C PHE A 449 2.72 0.99 -21.89
N GLN A 450 1.89 1.24 -22.91
CA GLN A 450 1.61 0.31 -24.02
C GLN A 450 2.87 -0.02 -24.83
N GLU A 451 3.69 0.98 -25.14
CA GLU A 451 4.97 0.76 -25.83
C GLU A 451 5.91 -0.20 -25.07
N ARG A 452 5.72 -0.33 -23.75
CA ARG A 452 6.52 -1.16 -22.84
C ARG A 452 5.83 -2.46 -22.41
N GLY A 453 4.57 -2.67 -22.83
CA GLY A 453 3.73 -3.79 -22.37
C GLY A 453 3.34 -3.72 -20.89
N TRP A 454 3.43 -2.54 -20.26
CA TRP A 454 3.14 -2.36 -18.82
C TRP A 454 1.65 -2.16 -18.52
N ASP A 455 0.83 -2.01 -19.54
CA ASP A 455 -0.63 -2.09 -19.44
C ASP A 455 -1.14 -3.54 -19.31
N GLU A 456 -0.35 -4.52 -19.76
CA GLU A 456 -0.56 -5.95 -19.55
C GLU A 456 0.23 -6.49 -18.32
N ASP A 457 1.46 -6.01 -18.10
CA ASP A 457 2.19 -6.30 -16.86
C ASP A 457 2.05 -5.16 -15.85
N LEU A 458 0.87 -5.10 -15.19
CA LEU A 458 0.59 -4.07 -14.20
C LEU A 458 1.55 -4.08 -13.01
N HIS A 459 2.37 -5.14 -12.81
CA HIS A 459 3.39 -5.14 -11.77
C HIS A 459 4.42 -4.03 -12.00
N MET A 460 4.73 -3.74 -13.27
CA MET A 460 5.69 -2.69 -13.66
C MET A 460 5.22 -1.28 -13.30
N LEU A 461 3.95 -1.09 -12.96
CA LEU A 461 3.42 0.18 -12.47
C LEU A 461 3.66 0.38 -10.96
N ASN A 462 4.16 -0.62 -10.23
CA ASN A 462 4.52 -0.47 -8.82
C ASN A 462 5.53 0.67 -8.64
N GLY A 463 5.21 1.66 -7.80
CA GLY A 463 6.08 2.84 -7.60
C GLY A 463 7.51 2.49 -7.15
N LYS A 464 7.71 1.32 -6.52
CA LYS A 464 9.04 0.79 -6.15
C LYS A 464 9.91 0.43 -7.36
N LEU A 465 9.31 0.30 -8.54
CA LEU A 465 9.99 0.03 -9.80
C LEU A 465 10.24 1.32 -10.62
N TYR A 466 9.90 2.49 -10.08
CA TYR A 466 10.10 3.80 -10.70
C TYR A 466 9.58 3.89 -12.15
N PRO A 467 8.26 3.72 -12.39
CA PRO A 467 7.69 3.62 -13.74
C PRO A 467 7.98 4.84 -14.63
N PHE A 468 8.30 6.00 -14.05
CA PHE A 468 8.64 7.22 -14.79
C PHE A 468 10.12 7.59 -14.79
N LEU A 469 11.00 6.69 -14.32
CA LEU A 469 12.44 6.96 -14.21
C LEU A 469 13.06 7.49 -15.51
N TYR A 470 12.70 6.94 -16.67
CA TYR A 470 13.26 7.35 -17.96
C TYR A 470 12.74 8.69 -18.47
N MET A 471 11.61 9.18 -17.96
CA MET A 471 11.07 10.51 -18.31
C MET A 471 11.56 11.59 -17.36
N ASN A 472 11.93 11.22 -16.13
CA ASN A 472 12.30 12.16 -15.10
C ASN A 472 13.80 12.52 -15.13
N GLU A 473 14.15 13.61 -14.46
CA GLU A 473 15.54 13.94 -14.14
C GLU A 473 16.12 12.90 -13.16
N GLY A 474 17.44 12.72 -13.21
CA GLY A 474 18.18 11.93 -12.24
C GLY A 474 18.37 10.48 -12.64
N SER A 475 19.40 9.89 -12.07
CA SER A 475 19.80 8.50 -12.22
C SER A 475 19.07 7.59 -11.23
N VAL A 476 19.26 6.28 -11.35
CA VAL A 476 18.73 5.31 -10.37
C VAL A 476 19.23 5.61 -8.96
N SER A 477 20.52 5.98 -8.81
CA SER A 477 21.09 6.31 -7.51
C SER A 477 20.45 7.54 -6.89
N ASP A 478 20.05 8.54 -7.69
CA ASP A 478 19.42 9.76 -7.18
C ASP A 478 18.07 9.45 -6.53
N TYR A 479 17.27 8.55 -7.11
CA TYR A 479 16.00 8.11 -6.50
C TYR A 479 16.21 7.32 -5.21
N VAL A 480 17.23 6.48 -5.16
CA VAL A 480 17.60 5.77 -3.92
C VAL A 480 18.11 6.76 -2.87
N ASP A 481 18.87 7.77 -3.27
CA ASP A 481 19.41 8.81 -2.39
C ASP A 481 18.34 9.76 -1.86
N LEU A 482 17.29 10.06 -2.63
CA LEU A 482 16.10 10.76 -2.12
C LEU A 482 15.51 10.02 -0.92
N GLN A 483 15.37 8.71 -1.02
CA GLN A 483 14.84 7.90 0.09
C GLN A 483 15.81 7.84 1.27
N ARG A 484 17.13 7.69 1.01
CA ARG A 484 18.16 7.74 2.06
C ARG A 484 18.17 9.09 2.78
N LEU A 485 18.02 10.20 2.05
CA LEU A 485 17.91 11.53 2.62
C LEU A 485 16.70 11.62 3.55
N MET A 486 15.51 11.20 3.10
CA MET A 486 14.30 11.21 3.93
C MET A 486 14.50 10.38 5.21
N TYR A 487 15.08 9.18 5.13
CA TYR A 487 15.37 8.36 6.32
C TYR A 487 16.42 8.97 7.24
N ALA A 488 17.45 9.62 6.68
CA ALA A 488 18.45 10.34 7.48
C ALA A 488 17.81 11.50 8.25
N LEU A 489 16.92 12.26 7.61
CA LEU A 489 16.18 13.36 8.25
C LEU A 489 15.18 12.88 9.29
N ASN A 490 14.63 11.68 9.12
CA ASN A 490 13.76 11.03 10.11
C ASN A 490 14.52 10.36 11.26
N SER A 491 15.86 10.38 11.26
CA SER A 491 16.62 9.73 12.32
C SER A 491 16.47 10.50 13.64
N HIS A 492 16.08 9.80 14.70
CA HIS A 492 15.82 10.40 16.02
C HIS A 492 16.99 10.16 16.98
N TYR A 493 17.34 11.19 17.73
CA TYR A 493 18.16 11.07 18.93
C TYR A 493 17.43 11.71 20.11
N ARG A 494 17.31 10.96 21.22
CA ARG A 494 16.46 11.37 22.37
C ARG A 494 15.08 11.84 21.92
N SER A 495 14.48 11.04 21.04
CA SER A 495 13.12 11.17 20.53
C SER A 495 12.84 12.37 19.60
N ARG A 496 13.85 13.08 19.12
CA ARG A 496 13.67 14.17 18.13
C ARG A 496 14.58 14.02 16.93
N SER A 497 14.10 14.44 15.76
CA SER A 497 14.92 14.60 14.55
C SER A 497 15.68 15.93 14.52
N PHE A 498 16.81 15.95 13.81
CA PHE A 498 17.64 17.16 13.67
C PHE A 498 16.94 18.25 12.84
N GLN A 499 16.89 19.48 13.36
CA GLN A 499 16.26 20.62 12.71
C GLN A 499 17.28 21.44 11.91
N ILE A 500 17.22 21.32 10.58
CA ILE A 500 18.18 21.96 9.67
C ILE A 500 18.11 23.48 9.77
N PHE A 501 16.91 24.07 9.83
CA PHE A 501 16.73 25.52 9.89
C PHE A 501 16.53 26.07 11.31
N GLY A 502 16.78 25.25 12.34
CA GLY A 502 16.65 25.65 13.75
C GLY A 502 17.70 26.65 14.24
N ASP A 503 17.53 27.09 15.49
CA ASP A 503 18.32 28.15 16.14
C ASP A 503 19.51 27.65 16.98
N SER A 504 19.80 26.35 16.97
CA SER A 504 20.97 25.82 17.67
C SER A 504 22.27 26.30 17.01
N MET A 505 23.35 26.38 17.79
CA MET A 505 24.69 26.65 17.22
C MET A 505 25.07 25.59 16.18
N VAL A 506 24.69 24.33 16.39
CA VAL A 506 24.94 23.22 15.45
C VAL A 506 24.20 23.45 14.13
N SER A 507 22.91 23.81 14.18
CA SER A 507 22.10 24.10 12.98
C SER A 507 22.67 25.29 12.19
N ARG A 508 23.07 26.37 12.88
CA ARG A 508 23.74 27.51 12.23
C ARG A 508 25.07 27.12 11.59
N ALA A 509 25.91 26.37 12.31
CA ALA A 509 27.20 25.90 11.82
C ALA A 509 27.03 24.96 10.61
N PHE A 510 26.05 24.05 10.63
CA PHE A 510 25.72 23.19 9.50
C PHE A 510 25.40 24.02 8.26
N ARG A 511 24.45 24.95 8.35
CA ARG A 511 24.06 25.81 7.21
C ARG A 511 25.20 26.68 6.70
N HIS A 512 26.05 27.19 7.60
CA HIS A 512 27.23 27.96 7.23
C HIS A 512 28.24 27.11 6.45
N ASN A 513 28.56 25.91 6.92
CA ASN A 513 29.51 25.02 6.25
C ASN A 513 29.00 24.48 4.89
N MET A 514 27.68 24.36 4.72
CA MET A 514 27.09 24.05 3.41
C MET A 514 27.22 25.19 2.38
N ARG A 515 27.62 26.41 2.79
CA ARG A 515 27.65 27.61 1.94
C ARG A 515 29.01 28.30 1.88
N ASN A 516 29.97 27.93 2.73
CA ASN A 516 31.24 28.62 2.89
C ASN A 516 32.40 27.99 2.09
N GLY A 517 32.11 27.06 1.19
CA GLY A 517 33.13 26.34 0.41
C GLY A 517 33.80 25.16 1.14
N PHE A 518 33.26 24.70 2.28
CA PHE A 518 33.81 23.51 2.98
C PHE A 518 33.82 22.25 2.09
N GLU A 519 32.98 22.20 1.05
CA GLU A 519 33.02 21.13 0.05
C GLU A 519 34.37 21.02 -0.66
N ASP A 520 35.09 22.12 -0.88
CA ASP A 520 36.41 22.12 -1.51
C ASP A 520 37.44 21.39 -0.62
N PHE A 521 37.36 21.61 0.69
CA PHE A 521 38.17 20.88 1.67
C PHE A 521 37.84 19.38 1.67
N VAL A 522 36.57 19.00 1.59
CA VAL A 522 36.20 17.57 1.49
C VAL A 522 36.70 16.96 0.18
N ASN A 523 36.62 17.72 -0.91
CA ASN A 523 37.02 17.28 -2.25
C ASN A 523 38.53 17.09 -2.39
N SER A 524 39.36 17.85 -1.66
CA SER A 524 40.82 17.67 -1.69
C SER A 524 41.24 16.26 -1.27
N TYR A 525 40.61 15.69 -0.24
CA TYR A 525 40.88 14.32 0.22
C TYR A 525 40.33 13.25 -0.71
N LYS A 526 39.17 13.47 -1.33
CA LYS A 526 38.59 12.53 -2.32
C LYS A 526 39.43 12.44 -3.59
N GLN A 527 40.03 13.56 -4.02
CA GLN A 527 40.92 13.62 -5.17
C GLN A 527 42.32 13.04 -4.88
N GLU A 528 42.79 13.17 -3.64
CA GLU A 528 44.05 12.54 -3.19
C GLU A 528 43.95 11.01 -3.14
N GLU A 529 42.82 10.45 -2.68
CA GLU A 529 42.59 8.99 -2.71
C GLU A 529 42.57 8.46 -4.15
N SER A 530 41.97 9.17 -5.11
CA SER A 530 41.96 8.73 -6.51
C SER A 530 43.32 8.88 -7.20
N ARG A 531 44.20 9.78 -6.72
CA ARG A 531 45.62 9.86 -7.13
C ARG A 531 46.48 8.79 -6.47
N ASN A 532 46.26 8.49 -5.18
CA ASN A 532 46.99 7.45 -4.45
C ASN A 532 46.59 6.04 -4.92
N TRP A 533 45.32 5.79 -5.23
CA TRP A 533 44.89 4.54 -5.87
C TRP A 533 45.53 4.36 -7.24
N ARG A 534 45.59 5.41 -8.08
CA ARG A 534 46.26 5.35 -9.40
C ARG A 534 47.78 5.18 -9.28
N LYS A 535 48.41 5.70 -8.22
CA LYS A 535 49.83 5.45 -7.91
C LYS A 535 50.08 4.06 -7.34
N MET A 536 49.15 3.49 -6.56
CA MET A 536 49.27 2.12 -6.02
C MET A 536 48.87 1.04 -7.05
N ALA A 537 48.01 1.37 -8.01
CA ALA A 537 47.63 0.50 -9.14
C ALA A 537 48.55 0.64 -10.36
N GLY A 538 49.51 1.56 -10.31
CA GLY A 538 50.53 1.81 -11.34
C GLY A 538 51.90 1.30 -10.91
N ASP A 539 52.03 -0.02 -10.81
CA ASP A 539 53.29 -0.79 -10.94
C ASP A 539 52.98 -2.20 -11.48
N VAL A 540 52.05 -2.29 -12.43
CA VAL A 540 51.94 -3.43 -13.35
C VAL A 540 51.72 -2.87 -14.74
N GLU A 541 52.80 -2.68 -15.48
CA GLU A 541 52.74 -2.48 -16.93
C GLU A 541 52.12 -3.72 -17.59
N PRO A 542 51.04 -3.59 -18.37
CA PRO A 542 50.78 -4.53 -19.45
C PRO A 542 51.51 -4.00 -20.68
N ASP A 543 52.59 -4.64 -21.10
CA ASP A 543 52.75 -5.11 -22.49
C ASP A 543 54.15 -5.65 -22.76
N GLY A 544 54.21 -6.76 -23.50
CA GLY A 544 55.49 -7.28 -23.96
C GLY A 544 55.49 -8.57 -24.77
N VAL A 545 54.49 -8.84 -25.62
CA VAL A 545 54.66 -9.85 -26.70
C VAL A 545 54.37 -9.25 -28.07
N ARG A 546 55.49 -8.89 -28.72
CA ARG A 546 55.89 -9.03 -30.13
C ARG A 546 54.90 -8.68 -31.24
N VAL A 547 55.35 -7.77 -32.10
CA VAL A 547 55.16 -7.89 -33.55
C VAL A 547 56.53 -7.83 -34.22
N GLY A 548 56.83 -8.85 -35.04
CA GLY A 548 58.02 -8.94 -35.87
C GLY A 548 57.79 -8.44 -37.30
N GLY A 549 58.90 -8.21 -38.01
CA GLY A 549 59.00 -7.90 -39.45
C GLY A 549 59.98 -6.73 -39.66
N HIS A 550 61.26 -6.98 -39.98
CA HIS A 550 61.85 -6.97 -41.35
C HIS A 550 61.67 -5.60 -42.05
N GLU A 551 62.67 -4.86 -42.56
CA GLU A 551 63.92 -5.25 -43.25
C GLU A 551 64.88 -4.03 -43.44
N THR A 552 66.18 -4.36 -43.52
CA THR A 552 67.29 -3.78 -44.32
C THR A 552 67.67 -2.29 -44.30
N GLY A 553 68.97 -2.06 -44.08
CA GLY A 553 69.71 -0.83 -44.39
C GLY A 553 71.00 -0.72 -43.59
#